data_AF-A0AAV2TEV8-F1
#
_entry.id   AF-A0AAV2TEV8-F1
#
_cell.length_a   1.000
_cell.length_b   1.000
_cell.length_c   1.000
_cell.angle_alpha   90.00
_cell.angle_beta   90.00
_cell.angle_gamma   90.00
#
_symmetry.space_group_name_H-M   'P 1'
#
loop_
_entity.id
_entity.type
_entity.pdbx_description
1 polymer ?
#
loop_
_entity_poly.entity_id
_entity_poly.type
_entity_poly.pdbx_seq_one_letter_code
_entity_poly.pdbx_strand_id
1 'polypeptide(L)'
;MDASLDAAKGETSPYEFTELQSPARSGSDRSTPCSPSSRRRYHRAPRSAKMDPGYVEWRTRNNEAVHRFRSRSKKKLQITQADIQRYERLKEMYAEENDRLEQSKQDLEMLLQRRVQGEDVTEEARELVDRVTQARALFQEEITSLGDTADETPTVLTTEKKTK
;
A
#
# COMPACT_ATOMS: atom_id res chain seq x y z
N MET A 1 27.25 -11.99 -49.37
CA MET A 1 26.34 -12.74 -48.49
C MET A 1 26.99 -12.68 -47.12
N ASP A 2 26.84 -11.55 -46.45
CA ASP A 2 27.52 -11.24 -45.19
C ASP A 2 26.61 -11.56 -44.00
N ALA A 3 27.20 -12.17 -42.98
CA ALA A 3 26.64 -12.29 -41.65
C ALA A 3 27.16 -11.12 -40.80
N SER A 4 26.28 -10.43 -40.05
CA SER A 4 26.55 -10.05 -38.66
C SER A 4 25.29 -9.44 -38.03
N LEU A 5 24.96 -9.98 -36.86
CA LEU A 5 24.05 -9.41 -35.87
C LEU A 5 24.65 -8.10 -35.34
N ASP A 6 23.80 -7.10 -35.13
CA ASP A 6 24.03 -6.13 -34.07
C ASP A 6 22.72 -5.64 -33.46
N ALA A 7 22.72 -5.65 -32.13
CA ALA A 7 21.65 -5.28 -31.24
C ALA A 7 21.58 -3.76 -31.04
N ALA A 8 20.39 -3.21 -30.80
CA ALA A 8 20.16 -2.25 -29.70
C ALA A 8 18.71 -1.75 -29.63
N LYS A 9 18.08 -2.07 -28.50
CA LYS A 9 17.32 -1.17 -27.60
C LYS A 9 16.10 -0.43 -28.16
N GLY A 10 14.94 -0.83 -27.65
CA GLY A 10 13.72 -0.02 -27.70
C GLY A 10 12.52 -0.69 -27.04
N GLU A 11 12.68 -1.23 -25.82
CA GLU A 11 11.54 -1.68 -25.02
C GLU A 11 10.69 -0.47 -24.59
N THR A 12 9.62 -0.23 -25.32
CA THR A 12 8.53 0.66 -24.92
C THR A 12 7.68 -0.04 -23.87
N SER A 13 7.70 0.52 -22.66
CA SER A 13 6.89 0.16 -21.48
C SER A 13 5.39 -0.04 -21.79
N PRO A 14 4.71 -1.06 -21.21
CA PRO A 14 3.33 -1.42 -21.56
C PRO A 14 2.24 -0.69 -20.73
N TYR A 15 2.51 0.49 -20.16
CA TYR A 15 1.50 1.24 -19.40
C TYR A 15 1.03 2.48 -20.17
N GLU A 16 0.05 2.27 -21.07
CA GLU A 16 -0.81 3.35 -21.56
C GLU A 16 -1.78 3.77 -20.45
N PHE A 17 -1.54 4.96 -19.90
CA PHE A 17 -2.44 5.62 -18.96
C PHE A 17 -3.60 6.23 -19.75
N THR A 18 -4.76 5.55 -19.73
CA THR A 18 -6.00 6.11 -20.29
C THR A 18 -6.51 7.24 -19.38
N GLU A 19 -6.54 8.47 -19.90
CA GLU A 19 -7.15 9.62 -19.25
C GLU A 19 -8.66 9.37 -19.05
N LEU A 20 -9.06 9.17 -17.79
CA LEU A 20 -10.47 9.15 -17.42
C LEU A 20 -11.06 10.56 -17.54
N GLN A 21 -11.72 10.79 -18.67
CA GLN A 21 -12.55 11.96 -18.96
C GLN A 21 -13.69 12.05 -17.92
N SER A 22 -13.63 13.07 -17.06
CA SER A 22 -14.65 13.30 -16.03
C SER A 22 -15.97 13.83 -16.63
N PRO A 23 -17.15 13.48 -16.08
CA PRO A 23 -18.42 13.86 -16.66
C PRO A 23 -18.67 15.36 -16.52
N ALA A 24 -19.06 15.99 -17.63
CA ALA A 24 -19.45 17.38 -17.72
C ALA A 24 -20.65 17.65 -16.79
N ARG A 25 -20.39 18.34 -15.66
CA ARG A 25 -21.45 18.99 -14.87
C ARG A 25 -21.92 20.22 -15.65
N SER A 26 -23.02 20.06 -16.38
CA SER A 26 -23.83 21.15 -16.87
C SER A 26 -24.33 21.97 -15.68
N GLY A 27 -23.83 23.20 -15.56
CA GLY A 27 -24.13 24.12 -14.48
C GLY A 27 -24.07 25.55 -15.00
N SER A 28 -25.20 25.98 -15.57
CA SER A 28 -25.68 27.35 -15.78
C SER A 28 -24.62 28.47 -15.64
N ASP A 29 -24.34 29.09 -16.79
CA ASP A 29 -23.63 30.36 -16.93
C ASP A 29 -24.16 31.43 -15.97
N ARG A 30 -23.38 31.70 -14.92
CA ARG A 30 -23.31 33.01 -14.29
C ARG A 30 -21.85 33.39 -14.16
N SER A 31 -21.39 34.10 -15.17
CA SER A 31 -20.08 34.73 -15.28
C SER A 31 -19.83 35.64 -14.08
N THR A 32 -19.33 35.06 -12.99
CA THR A 32 -18.75 35.84 -11.91
C THR A 32 -17.32 36.14 -12.36
N PRO A 33 -16.90 37.42 -12.47
CA PRO A 33 -15.56 37.74 -12.92
C PRO A 33 -14.57 37.11 -11.94
N CYS A 34 -13.84 36.12 -12.44
CA CYS A 34 -12.74 35.48 -11.71
C CYS A 34 -11.64 36.54 -11.56
N SER A 35 -11.66 37.27 -10.45
CA SER A 35 -10.57 38.17 -10.12
C SER A 35 -9.29 37.35 -10.00
N PRO A 36 -8.18 37.74 -10.64
CA PRO A 36 -6.90 37.07 -10.45
C PRO A 36 -6.57 37.16 -8.97
N SER A 37 -6.51 36.01 -8.30
CA SER A 37 -6.13 35.91 -6.89
C SER A 37 -4.69 36.39 -6.72
N SER A 38 -4.52 37.70 -6.56
CA SER A 38 -3.29 38.29 -6.03
C SER A 38 -3.07 37.63 -4.67
N ARG A 39 -2.05 36.77 -4.56
CA ARG A 39 -1.64 36.18 -3.28
C ARG A 39 -1.48 37.30 -2.26
N ARG A 40 -2.46 37.41 -1.36
CA ARG A 40 -2.52 38.46 -0.35
C ARG A 40 -1.27 38.31 0.52
N ARG A 41 -0.43 39.34 0.56
CA ARG A 41 0.82 39.32 1.31
C ARG A 41 0.50 39.04 2.79
N TYR A 42 1.14 38.04 3.38
CA TYR A 42 0.98 37.74 4.80
C TYR A 42 1.53 38.91 5.64
N HIS A 43 0.63 39.71 6.21
CA HIS A 43 0.99 40.75 7.17
C HIS A 43 0.88 40.21 8.60
N ARG A 44 1.95 40.38 9.38
CA ARG A 44 1.95 40.03 10.80
C ARG A 44 1.02 40.98 11.56
N ALA A 45 0.24 40.43 12.50
CA ALA A 45 -0.59 41.25 13.38
C ALA A 45 0.28 42.27 14.16
N PRO A 46 -0.19 43.52 14.31
CA PRO A 46 0.52 44.54 15.09
C PRO A 46 0.62 44.13 16.56
N ARG A 47 1.66 44.61 17.27
CA ARG A 47 1.93 44.19 18.66
C ARG A 47 0.78 44.46 19.62
N SER A 48 0.05 45.55 19.44
CA SER A 48 -1.13 45.91 20.26
C SER A 48 -2.24 44.86 20.14
N ALA A 49 -2.55 44.41 18.93
CA ALA A 49 -3.53 43.36 18.69
C ALA A 49 -3.11 42.00 19.26
N LYS A 50 -1.81 41.77 19.52
CA LYS A 50 -1.33 40.52 20.12
C LYS A 50 -1.58 40.40 21.62
N MET A 51 -1.85 41.53 22.28
CA MET A 51 -2.13 41.59 23.72
C MET A 51 -3.63 41.60 24.01
N ASP A 52 -4.46 41.74 22.98
CA ASP A 52 -5.91 41.63 23.11
C ASP A 52 -6.30 40.21 23.58
N PRO A 53 -7.09 40.06 24.66
CA PRO A 53 -7.48 38.74 25.17
C PRO A 53 -8.15 37.85 24.12
N GLY A 54 -8.99 38.44 23.26
CA GLY A 54 -9.65 37.71 22.17
C GLY A 54 -8.65 37.13 21.16
N TYR A 55 -7.62 37.90 20.81
CA TYR A 55 -6.53 37.41 19.98
C TYR A 55 -5.73 36.29 20.66
N VAL A 56 -5.41 36.44 21.95
CA VAL A 56 -4.64 35.44 22.71
C VAL A 56 -5.39 34.11 22.75
N GLU A 57 -6.68 34.12 23.11
CA GLU A 57 -7.50 32.90 23.13
C GLU A 57 -7.58 32.23 21.75
N TRP A 58 -7.78 33.01 20.68
CA TRP A 58 -7.82 32.48 19.33
C TRP A 58 -6.49 31.83 18.92
N ARG A 59 -5.36 32.46 19.25
CA ARG A 59 -4.02 31.89 19.01
C ARG A 59 -3.78 30.63 19.83
N THR A 60 -4.21 30.57 21.07
CA THR A 60 -4.10 29.37 21.92
C THR A 60 -4.88 28.20 21.33
N ARG A 61 -6.17 28.41 20.98
CA ARG A 61 -6.99 27.39 20.32
C ARG A 61 -6.38 26.94 18.99
N ASN A 62 -5.85 27.88 18.19
CA ASN A 62 -5.18 27.55 16.94
C ASN A 62 -3.91 26.71 17.15
N ASN A 63 -3.07 27.08 18.12
CA ASN A 63 -1.88 26.31 18.44
C ASN A 63 -2.23 24.89 18.90
N GLU A 64 -3.25 24.74 19.75
CA GLU A 64 -3.76 23.42 20.15
C GLU A 64 -4.25 22.60 18.94
N ALA A 65 -5.00 23.22 18.04
CA ALA A 65 -5.47 22.57 16.82
C ALA A 65 -4.28 22.10 15.95
N VAL A 66 -3.25 22.92 15.81
CA VAL A 66 -2.01 22.56 15.10
C VAL A 66 -1.29 21.40 15.79
N HIS A 67 -1.18 21.41 17.13
CA HIS A 67 -0.60 20.31 17.87
C HIS A 67 -1.38 19.01 17.65
N ARG A 68 -2.71 19.02 17.76
CA ARG A 68 -3.57 17.85 17.51
C ARG A 68 -3.41 17.36 16.07
N PHE A 69 -3.37 18.25 15.09
CA PHE A 69 -3.17 17.91 13.68
C PHE A 69 -1.82 17.22 13.47
N ARG A 70 -0.73 17.78 13.99
CA ARG A 70 0.62 17.20 13.88
C ARG A 70 0.70 15.83 14.54
N SER A 71 0.12 15.67 15.73
CA SER A 71 0.08 14.38 16.42
C SER A 71 -0.71 13.34 15.63
N ARG A 72 -1.86 13.70 15.05
CA ARG A 72 -2.63 12.82 14.17
C ARG A 72 -1.86 12.44 12.92
N SER A 73 -1.20 13.41 12.27
CA SER A 73 -0.40 13.18 11.08
C SER A 73 0.80 12.26 11.37
N LYS A 74 1.50 12.46 12.49
CA LYS A 74 2.61 11.58 12.90
C LYS A 74 2.13 10.15 13.17
N LYS A 75 1.00 9.98 13.86
CA LYS A 75 0.40 8.65 14.07
C LYS A 75 0.03 7.97 12.75
N LYS A 76 -0.59 8.71 11.82
CA LYS A 76 -0.90 8.18 10.48
C LYS A 76 0.36 7.71 9.75
N LEU A 77 1.43 8.51 9.78
CA LEU A 77 2.70 8.14 9.16
C LEU A 77 3.29 6.86 9.78
N GLN A 78 3.21 6.71 11.10
CA GLN A 78 3.67 5.50 11.78
C GLN A 78 2.86 4.27 11.38
N ILE A 79 1.54 4.38 11.29
CA ILE A 79 0.66 3.30 10.83
C ILE A 79 1.01 2.92 9.39
N THR A 80 1.12 3.88 8.48
CA THR A 80 1.48 3.59 7.09
C THR A 80 2.85 2.96 6.96
N GLN A 81 3.81 3.33 7.80
CA GLN A 81 5.14 2.71 7.79
C GLN A 81 5.08 1.24 8.25
N ALA A 82 4.28 0.94 9.28
CA ALA A 82 4.06 -0.42 9.74
C ALA A 82 3.34 -1.26 8.67
N ASP A 83 2.35 -0.69 7.97
CA ASP A 83 1.66 -1.35 6.87
C ASP A 83 2.62 -1.69 5.73
N ILE A 84 3.51 -0.77 5.35
CA ILE A 84 4.53 -1.02 4.32
C ILE A 84 5.41 -2.21 4.72
N GLN A 85 5.95 -2.21 5.94
CA GLN A 85 6.79 -3.31 6.44
C GLN A 85 6.05 -4.64 6.45
N ARG A 86 4.76 -4.62 6.83
CA ARG A 86 3.91 -5.81 6.80
C ARG A 86 3.71 -6.34 5.37
N TYR A 87 3.44 -5.46 4.41
CA TYR A 87 3.27 -5.86 3.01
C TYR A 87 4.58 -6.33 2.38
N GLU A 88 5.72 -5.75 2.75
CA GLU A 88 7.05 -6.22 2.34
C GLU A 88 7.28 -7.66 2.83
N ARG A 89 7.03 -7.92 4.13
CA ARG A 89 7.15 -9.28 4.67
C ARG A 89 6.18 -10.26 4.01
N LEU A 90 4.91 -9.88 3.81
CA LEU A 90 3.95 -10.72 3.09
C LEU A 90 4.45 -11.07 1.69
N LYS A 91 5.00 -10.10 0.96
CA LYS A 91 5.55 -10.31 -0.38
C LYS A 91 6.70 -11.32 -0.36
N GLU A 92 7.61 -11.22 0.61
CA GLU A 92 8.72 -12.17 0.77
C GLU A 92 8.21 -13.58 1.03
N MET A 93 7.28 -13.76 1.98
CA MET A 93 6.70 -15.07 2.27
C MET A 93 6.00 -15.69 1.05
N TYR A 94 5.26 -14.90 0.27
CA TYR A 94 4.62 -15.40 -0.95
C TYR A 94 5.64 -15.77 -2.03
N ALA A 95 6.77 -15.07 -2.12
CA ALA A 95 7.84 -15.43 -3.04
C ALA A 95 8.49 -16.76 -2.64
N GLU A 96 8.82 -16.94 -1.35
CA GLU A 96 9.37 -18.19 -0.82
C GLU A 96 8.41 -19.37 -1.01
N GLU A 97 7.11 -19.16 -0.77
CA GLU A 97 6.07 -20.16 -1.00
C GLU A 97 5.99 -20.56 -2.48
N ASN A 98 6.08 -19.59 -3.38
CA ASN A 98 6.05 -19.85 -4.82
C ASN A 98 7.25 -20.68 -5.27
N ASP A 99 8.46 -20.34 -4.80
CA ASP A 99 9.67 -21.11 -5.09
C ASP A 99 9.56 -22.55 -4.56
N ARG A 100 9.01 -22.74 -3.36
CA ARG A 100 8.77 -24.05 -2.76
C ARG A 100 7.76 -24.89 -3.56
N LEU A 101 6.68 -24.28 -4.02
CA LEU A 101 5.67 -24.95 -4.85
C LEU A 101 6.25 -25.35 -6.21
N GLU A 102 7.07 -24.49 -6.82
CA GLU A 102 7.75 -24.81 -8.07
C GLU A 102 8.73 -25.99 -7.89
N GLN A 103 9.49 -26.02 -6.79
CA GLN A 103 10.33 -27.17 -6.45
C GLN A 103 9.50 -28.45 -6.25
N SER A 104 8.39 -28.37 -5.52
CA SER A 104 7.51 -29.52 -5.27
C SER A 104 6.89 -30.05 -6.57
N LYS A 105 6.59 -29.16 -7.51
CA LYS A 105 6.11 -29.51 -8.84
C LYS A 105 7.19 -30.24 -9.64
N GLN A 106 8.43 -29.75 -9.63
CA GLN A 106 9.56 -30.43 -10.28
C GLN A 106 9.80 -31.82 -9.69
N ASP A 107 9.78 -31.95 -8.36
CA ASP A 107 9.89 -33.22 -7.67
C ASP A 107 8.79 -34.20 -8.10
N LEU A 108 7.54 -33.73 -8.20
CA LEU A 108 6.43 -34.53 -8.67
C LEU A 108 6.59 -34.96 -10.14
N GLU A 109 7.05 -34.07 -11.01
CA GLU A 109 7.34 -34.38 -12.42
C GLU A 109 8.42 -35.47 -12.53
N MET A 110 9.48 -35.41 -11.72
CA MET A 110 10.50 -36.47 -11.66
C MET A 110 9.93 -37.80 -11.18
N LEU A 111 9.12 -37.81 -10.12
CA LEU A 111 8.49 -39.03 -9.60
C LEU A 111 7.57 -39.67 -10.67
N LEU A 112 6.83 -38.86 -11.42
CA LEU A 112 6.02 -39.34 -12.54
C LEU A 112 6.86 -39.99 -13.63
N GLN A 113 7.99 -39.37 -14.01
CA GLN A 113 8.90 -39.95 -14.99
C GLN A 113 9.48 -41.29 -14.54
N ARG A 114 9.93 -41.39 -13.28
CA ARG A 114 10.44 -42.63 -12.67
C ARG A 114 9.37 -43.72 -12.62
N ARG A 115 8.12 -43.36 -12.30
CA ARG A 115 7.00 -44.30 -12.32
C ARG A 115 6.71 -44.84 -13.72
N VAL A 116 6.79 -44.01 -14.76
CA VAL A 116 6.65 -44.46 -16.15
C VAL A 116 7.74 -45.46 -16.53
N GLN A 117 8.93 -45.34 -15.94
CA GLN A 117 10.04 -46.28 -16.12
C GLN A 117 9.88 -47.58 -15.29
N GLY A 118 8.80 -47.69 -14.51
CA GLY A 118 8.46 -48.89 -13.73
C GLY A 118 9.00 -48.90 -12.30
N GLU A 119 9.57 -47.79 -11.83
CA GLU A 119 10.02 -47.67 -10.43
C GLU A 119 8.84 -47.56 -9.46
N ASP A 120 8.97 -48.15 -8.28
CA ASP A 120 8.05 -47.93 -7.17
C ASP A 120 8.41 -46.63 -6.45
N VAL A 121 7.59 -45.60 -6.71
CA VAL A 121 7.73 -44.25 -6.13
C VAL A 121 6.68 -43.97 -5.05
N THR A 122 5.96 -44.99 -4.58
CA THR A 122 4.79 -44.78 -3.71
C THR A 122 5.13 -44.17 -2.35
N GLU A 123 6.24 -44.58 -1.74
CA GLU A 123 6.72 -44.01 -0.47
C GLU A 123 7.20 -42.57 -0.66
N GLU A 124 8.05 -42.33 -1.65
CA GLU A 124 8.57 -40.99 -1.98
C GLU A 124 7.45 -39.99 -2.30
N ALA A 125 6.40 -40.45 -3.00
CA ALA A 125 5.23 -39.63 -3.31
C ALA A 125 4.41 -39.30 -2.04
N ARG A 126 4.28 -40.24 -1.09
CA ARG A 126 3.64 -39.96 0.21
C ARG A 126 4.44 -38.94 1.01
N GLU A 127 5.76 -39.11 1.08
CA GLU A 127 6.64 -38.17 1.77
C GLU A 127 6.58 -36.76 1.15
N LEU A 128 6.49 -36.65 -0.18
CA LEU A 128 6.30 -35.37 -0.85
C LEU A 128 4.97 -34.72 -0.44
N VAL A 129 3.87 -35.48 -0.43
CA VAL A 129 2.55 -34.99 -0.01
C VAL A 129 2.56 -34.55 1.46
N ASP A 130 3.17 -35.33 2.34
CA ASP A 130 3.25 -35.01 3.77
C ASP A 130 4.07 -33.73 4.00
N ARG A 131 5.22 -33.59 3.32
CA ARG A 131 6.04 -32.37 3.36
C ARG A 131 5.25 -31.15 2.88
N VAL A 132 4.58 -31.24 1.73
CA VAL A 132 3.76 -30.12 1.20
C VAL A 132 2.62 -29.77 2.15
N THR A 133 1.98 -30.77 2.76
CA THR A 133 0.86 -30.55 3.70
C THR A 133 1.32 -29.83 4.96
N GLN A 134 2.43 -30.26 5.55
CA GLN A 134 3.04 -29.59 6.72
C GLN A 134 3.47 -28.16 6.37
N ALA A 135 4.13 -27.99 5.24
CA ALA A 135 4.64 -26.70 4.80
C ALA A 135 3.50 -25.71 4.48
N ARG A 136 2.35 -26.20 3.98
CA ARG A 136 1.13 -25.39 3.82
C ARG A 136 0.52 -24.99 5.15
N ALA A 137 0.51 -25.88 6.14
CA ALA A 137 0.00 -25.56 7.47
C ALA A 137 0.85 -24.46 8.14
N LEU A 138 2.18 -24.57 8.07
CA LEU A 138 3.09 -23.55 8.60
C LEU A 138 2.90 -22.20 7.90
N PHE A 139 2.78 -22.18 6.58
CA PHE A 139 2.53 -20.96 5.82
C PHE A 139 1.19 -20.30 6.20
N GLN A 140 0.14 -21.09 6.42
CA GLN A 140 -1.15 -20.58 6.89
C GLN A 140 -1.07 -20.00 8.30
N GLU A 141 -0.38 -20.69 9.21
CA GLU A 141 -0.14 -20.20 10.57
C GLU A 141 0.58 -18.84 10.54
N GLU A 142 1.64 -18.73 9.73
CA GLU A 142 2.39 -17.48 9.62
C GLU A 142 1.55 -16.34 9.03
N ILE A 143 0.77 -16.59 7.98
CA ILE A 143 -0.19 -15.59 7.45
C ILE A 143 -1.19 -15.16 8.51
N THR A 144 -1.76 -16.09 9.28
CA THR A 144 -2.73 -15.74 10.33
C THR A 144 -2.11 -14.89 11.43
N SER A 145 -0.87 -15.20 11.84
CA SER A 145 -0.13 -14.40 12.83
C SER A 145 0.12 -12.95 12.36
N LEU A 146 0.36 -12.76 11.06
CA LEU A 146 0.48 -11.44 10.42
C LEU A 146 -0.89 -10.77 10.19
N GLY A 147 -1.98 -11.52 10.22
CA GLY A 147 -3.36 -11.04 10.21
C GLY A 147 -3.75 -10.43 11.56
N ASP A 148 -3.49 -11.13 12.64
CA ASP A 148 -3.91 -10.74 14.00
C ASP A 148 -3.20 -9.46 14.49
N THR A 149 -1.97 -9.21 14.03
CA THR A 149 -1.24 -7.96 14.31
C THR A 149 -1.86 -6.72 13.63
N ALA A 150 -2.75 -6.88 12.65
CA ALA A 150 -3.38 -5.76 11.94
C ALA A 150 -4.59 -5.18 12.68
N ASP A 151 -5.34 -6.01 13.41
CA ASP A 151 -6.58 -5.61 14.10
C ASP A 151 -6.34 -4.80 15.38
N GLU A 152 -5.10 -4.72 15.86
CA GLU A 152 -4.74 -3.90 17.02
C GLU A 152 -4.50 -2.41 16.70
N THR A 153 -4.56 -2.01 15.43
CA THR A 153 -4.46 -0.59 15.07
C THR A 153 -5.79 0.12 15.30
N PRO A 154 -5.87 1.13 16.20
CA PRO A 154 -7.13 1.80 16.47
C PRO A 154 -7.55 2.60 15.23
N THR A 155 -8.55 2.09 14.52
CA THR A 155 -9.33 2.82 13.52
C THR A 155 -9.85 4.11 14.17
N VAL A 156 -9.17 5.23 13.92
CA VAL A 156 -9.63 6.55 14.36
C VAL A 156 -10.86 6.89 13.54
N LEU A 157 -12.03 6.41 13.98
CA LEU A 157 -13.34 6.84 13.53
C LEU A 157 -13.45 8.35 13.74
N THR A 158 -13.25 9.11 12.66
CA THR A 158 -13.57 10.53 12.61
C THR A 158 -15.09 10.67 12.58
N THR A 159 -15.73 10.63 13.75
CA THR A 159 -17.10 11.09 13.89
C THR A 159 -17.10 12.61 13.89
N GLU A 160 -17.32 13.20 12.71
CA GLU A 160 -17.68 14.61 12.60
C GLU A 160 -19.10 14.79 13.16
N LYS A 161 -19.20 15.21 14.42
CA LYS A 161 -20.45 15.76 14.96
C LYS A 161 -20.74 17.10 14.27
N LYS A 162 -21.62 17.05 13.28
CA LYS A 162 -22.25 18.22 12.67
C LYS A 162 -23.38 18.67 13.58
N THR A 163 -23.10 19.53 14.56
CA THR A 163 -24.15 20.26 15.29
C THR A 163 -24.72 21.35 14.38
N LYS A 164 -26.02 21.24 14.13
CA LYS A 164 -26.88 22.31 13.60
C LYS A 164 -27.40 23.12 14.78
#